data_AF-A0A7W4UBU7-F1
#
_entry.id   AF-A0A7W4UBU7-F1
#
_cell.length_a   1.000
_cell.length_b   1.000
_cell.length_c   1.000
_cell.angle_alpha   90.00
_cell.angle_beta   90.00
_cell.angle_gamma   90.00
#
_symmetry.space_group_name_H-M   'P 1'
#
loop_
_entity.id
_entity.type
_entity.pdbx_description
1 polymer ?
#
loop_
_entity_poly.entity_id
_entity_poly.type
_entity_poly.pdbx_seq_one_letter_code
_entity_poly.pdbx_strand_id
1 'polypeptide(L)' 'MITVVALTETIPSDHTGHHPARQAGEVRQSATTYEEARDRIFAELPDGWRVIHLRTV' A
#
# COMPACT_ATOMS: atom_id res chain seq x y z
N MET A 1 -5.57 -14.54 -13.78
CA MET A 1 -4.49 -13.80 -13.09
C MET A 1 -4.99 -12.39 -12.89
N ILE A 2 -4.92 -11.88 -11.67
CA ILE A 2 -5.45 -10.55 -11.28
C ILE A 2 -4.26 -9.71 -10.82
N THR A 3 -4.26 -8.43 -11.20
CA THR A 3 -3.28 -7.47 -10.67
C THR A 3 -3.98 -6.58 -9.65
N VAL A 4 -3.37 -6.44 -8.47
CA VAL A 4 -3.82 -5.52 -7.44
C VAL A 4 -2.78 -4.40 -7.32
N VAL A 5 -3.25 -3.17 -7.31
CA VAL A 5 -2.45 -1.97 -7.08
C VAL A 5 -2.85 -1.38 -5.74
N ALA A 6 -1.88 -1.24 -4.85
CA ALA A 6 -2.02 -0.56 -3.58
C ALA A 6 -1.45 0.85 -3.66
N LEU A 7 -2.27 1.83 -3.32
CA LEU A 7 -1.79 3.14 -2.93
C LEU A 7 -1.34 3.06 -1.48
N THR A 8 -0.09 3.43 -1.25
CA THR A 8 0.58 3.38 0.05
C THR A 8 1.00 4.78 0.46
N GLU A 9 1.08 5.03 1.75
CA GLU A 9 1.66 6.26 2.27
C GLU A 9 2.47 5.99 3.54
N THR A 10 3.44 6.86 3.81
CA THR A 10 4.14 6.87 5.10
C THR A 10 3.16 7.24 6.22
N ILE A 11 3.18 6.48 7.31
CA ILE A 11 2.44 6.78 8.54
C ILE A 11 3.06 8.05 9.15
N PRO A 12 2.34 9.17 9.21
CA PRO A 12 2.87 10.38 9.81
C PRO A 12 3.14 10.12 11.30
N SER A 13 4.31 10.57 11.77
CA SER A 13 4.69 10.55 13.18
C SER A 13 3.81 11.43 14.06
N ASP A 14 3.01 12.32 13.46
CA ASP A 14 2.13 13.25 14.16
C ASP A 14 0.69 13.15 13.66
N HIS A 15 -0.26 13.10 14.59
CA HIS A 15 -1.69 13.02 14.36
C HIS A 15 -2.29 14.31 13.79
N THR A 16 -1.51 15.38 13.69
CA THR A 16 -1.91 16.69 13.17
C THR A 16 -2.09 16.72 11.64
N GLY A 17 -1.70 15.66 10.92
CA GLY A 17 -2.01 15.49 9.50
C GLY A 17 -1.14 16.30 8.52
N HIS A 18 -0.40 17.29 9.01
CA HIS A 18 0.59 18.07 8.25
C HIS A 18 2.00 17.58 8.58
N HIS A 19 2.45 16.52 7.89
CA HIS A 19 3.87 16.15 7.93
C HIS A 19 4.51 16.43 6.57
N PRO A 20 5.52 17.32 6.47
CA PRO A 20 6.18 17.63 5.21
C PRO A 20 6.93 16.44 4.60
N ALA A 21 7.13 15.36 5.38
CA ALA A 21 7.73 14.11 4.90
C ALA A 21 6.71 13.03 4.50
N ARG A 22 5.41 13.35 4.38
CA ARG A 22 4.40 12.37 3.97
C ARG A 22 4.63 11.99 2.50
N GLN A 23 5.05 10.76 2.27
CA GLN A 23 5.26 10.23 0.91
C GLN A 23 4.12 9.29 0.56
N ALA A 24 3.69 9.34 -0.70
CA ALA A 24 2.75 8.39 -1.27
C ALA A 24 3.46 7.57 -2.36
N GLY A 25 3.09 6.30 -2.47
CA GLY A 25 3.66 5.36 -3.43
C GLY A 25 2.61 4.39 -3.97
N GLU A 26 2.95 3.70 -5.06
CA GLU A 26 2.14 2.61 -5.60
C GLU A 26 2.93 1.31 -5.53
N VAL A 27 2.33 0.27 -4.97
CA VAL A 27 2.84 -1.11 -5.01
C VAL A 27 1.92 -1.94 -5.87
N ARG A 28 2.47 -2.78 -6.74
CA ARG A 28 1.69 -3.60 -7.70
C ARG A 28 2.06 -5.05 -7.54
N GLN A 29 1.07 -5.90 -7.33
CA GLN A 29 1.25 -7.34 -7.22
C GLN A 29 0.26 -8.09 -8.09
N SER A 30 0.75 -9.14 -8.74
CA SER A 30 -0.07 -10.02 -9.57
C SER A 30 -0.13 -11.40 -8.94
N ALA A 31 -1.33 -11.98 -8.86
CA ALA A 31 -1.54 -13.30 -8.29
C ALA A 31 -2.71 -14.03 -8.96
N THR A 32 -2.96 -15.27 -8.53
CA THR A 32 -4.08 -16.05 -9.05
C THR A 32 -5.39 -15.58 -8.43
N THR A 33 -5.36 -15.17 -7.16
CA THR A 33 -6.50 -14.63 -6.41
C THR A 33 -6.24 -13.22 -5.90
N TYR A 34 -7.31 -12.47 -5.62
CA TYR A 34 -7.21 -11.14 -5.02
C TYR A 34 -6.56 -11.19 -3.63
N GLU A 35 -6.94 -12.17 -2.80
CA GLU A 35 -6.41 -12.34 -1.44
C GLU A 35 -4.90 -12.59 -1.47
N GLU A 36 -4.43 -13.44 -2.39
CA GLU A 36 -3.01 -13.72 -2.55
C GLU A 36 -2.23 -12.47 -3.00
N ALA A 37 -2.76 -11.68 -3.92
CA ALA A 37 -2.14 -10.42 -4.35
C ALA A 37 -2.13 -9.39 -3.22
N ARG A 38 -3.22 -9.31 -2.44
CA ARG A 38 -3.33 -8.43 -1.27
C ARG A 38 -2.31 -8.82 -0.21
N ASP A 39 -2.20 -10.09 0.15
CA ASP A 39 -1.28 -10.55 1.20
C ASP A 39 0.17 -10.28 0.81
N ARG A 40 0.53 -10.45 -0.47
CA ARG A 40 1.85 -10.06 -1.00
C ARG A 40 2.12 -8.57 -0.85
N ILE A 41 1.13 -7.71 -1.14
CA ILE A 41 1.25 -6.26 -0.96
C ILE A 41 1.53 -5.92 0.51
N PHE A 42 0.79 -6.51 1.45
CA PHE A 42 0.98 -6.23 2.87
C PHE A 42 2.31 -6.79 3.39
N ALA A 43 2.80 -7.91 2.85
CA ALA A 43 4.09 -8.47 3.21
C ALA A 43 5.29 -7.67 2.67
N GLU A 44 5.12 -6.98 1.53
CA GLU A 44 6.16 -6.13 0.92
C GLU A 44 6.18 -4.70 1.50
N LEU A 45 5.12 -4.32 2.24
CA LEU A 45 4.96 -2.97 2.75
C LEU A 45 6.08 -2.64 3.75
N PRO A 46 6.88 -1.57 3.54
CA PRO A 46 7.94 -1.21 4.46
C PRO A 46 7.37 -0.76 5.82
N ASP A 47 8.16 -0.96 6.88
CA ASP A 47 7.82 -0.43 8.21
C ASP A 47 7.58 1.08 8.14
N GLY A 48 6.54 1.55 8.83
CA GLY A 48 6.15 2.95 8.79
C GLY A 48 5.37 3.36 7.53
N TRP A 49 4.95 2.41 6.70
CA TRP A 49 4.00 2.64 5.60
C TRP A 49 2.66 1.98 5.89
N ARG A 50 1.59 2.54 5.32
CA ARG A 50 0.24 1.96 5.34
C ARG A 50 -0.38 1.97 3.96
N VAL A 51 -1.24 1.00 3.70
CA VAL A 51 -2.10 0.98 2.52
C VAL A 51 -3.29 1.90 2.77
N ILE A 52 -3.57 2.81 1.84
CA ILE A 52 -4.73 3.71 1.89
C ILE A 52 -5.84 3.29 0.94
N HIS A 53 -5.50 2.61 -0.15
CA HIS A 53 -6.47 2.18 -1.14
C HIS A 53 -5.94 0.98 -1.94
N LEU A 54 -6.81 0.04 -2.25
CA LEU A 54 -6.53 -1.12 -3.10
C LEU A 54 -7.48 -1.07 -4.30
N ARG A 55 -6.92 -1.27 -5.50
CA ARG A 55 -7.69 -1.41 -6.74
C ARG A 55 -7.20 -2.60 -7.55
N THR A 56 -8.12 -3.30 -8.20
CA THR A 56 -7.83 -4.37 -9.15
C THR A 56 -7.71 -3.81 -10.56
N VAL A 57 -6.78 -4.34 -11.35
CA VAL A 57 -6.50 -3.95 -12.75
C VAL A 57 -6.35 -5.19 -13.62
#